data_AF-A0A519M8T2-F1
#
_entry.id   AF-A0A519M8T2-F1
#
_cell.length_a   1.000
_cell.length_b   1.000
_cell.length_c   1.000
_cell.angle_alpha   90.00
_cell.angle_beta   90.00
_cell.angle_gamma   90.00
#
_symmetry.space_group_name_H-M   'P 1'
#
loop_
_entity.id
_entity.type
_entity.pdbx_description
1 polymer ?
#
loop_
_entity_poly.entity_id
_entity_poly.type
_entity_poly.pdbx_seq_one_letter_code
_entity_poly.pdbx_strand_id
1 'polypeptide(L)'
;MQATLYLPGQAPQLVSTTGLTLPDPNSGYAYPTQAVATLLECRVEALDVLATGLAYVVWTVFDFEEGPANLAAMAEVGRLTGMAFEPEDETAELRGPVLVLH
;
A
#
# COMPACT_ATOMS: atom_id res chain seq x y z
N MET A 1 -0.37 14.92 6.61
CA MET A 1 -0.50 14.04 5.45
C MET A 1 0.88 13.69 4.92
N GLN A 2 1.25 12.42 4.92
CA GLN A 2 2.58 11.90 4.57
C GLN A 2 2.41 10.62 3.76
N ALA A 3 3.11 10.50 2.62
CA ALA A 3 3.09 9.28 1.81
C ALA A 3 4.43 8.56 1.89
N THR A 4 4.40 7.25 2.13
CA THR A 4 5.59 6.41 2.20
C THR A 4 5.44 5.23 1.25
N LEU A 5 6.40 5.11 0.34
CA LEU A 5 6.53 4.01 -0.60
C LEU A 5 7.46 2.94 -0.02
N TYR A 6 6.96 1.71 0.01
CA TYR A 6 7.68 0.53 0.45
C TYR A 6 7.97 -0.32 -0.78
N LEU A 7 9.24 -0.43 -1.14
CA LEU A 7 9.72 -1.33 -2.20
C LEU A 7 10.38 -2.55 -1.56
N PRO A 8 10.16 -3.78 -2.09
CA PRO A 8 10.77 -4.98 -1.56
C PRO A 8 12.30 -4.87 -1.47
N GLY A 9 12.86 -5.22 -0.31
CA GLY A 9 14.30 -5.19 -0.05
C GLY A 9 14.95 -3.80 0.05
N GLN A 10 14.17 -2.72 0.02
CA GLN A 10 14.67 -1.35 0.13
C GLN A 10 14.19 -0.67 1.42
N ALA A 11 14.89 0.40 1.82
CA ALA A 11 14.43 1.26 2.90
C ALA A 11 13.15 2.02 2.47
N PRO A 12 12.19 2.27 3.39
CA PRO A 12 10.99 3.04 3.09
C PRO A 12 11.33 4.45 2.58
N GLN A 13 10.61 4.89 1.55
CA GLN A 13 10.87 6.16 0.87
C GLN A 13 9.74 7.14 1.10
N LEU A 14 10.05 8.35 1.55
CA LEU A 14 9.07 9.42 1.61
C LEU A 14 8.82 9.96 0.19
N VAL A 15 7.55 9.99 -0.23
CA VAL A 15 7.14 10.45 -1.57
C VAL A 15 6.18 11.63 -1.49
N SER A 16 6.02 12.33 -2.62
CA SER A 16 5.09 13.45 -2.71
C SER A 16 3.65 12.98 -2.51
N THR A 17 2.85 13.81 -1.84
CA THR A 17 1.42 13.58 -1.63
C THR A 17 0.54 14.22 -2.69
N THR A 18 1.13 14.89 -3.69
CA THR A 18 0.39 15.55 -4.77
C THR A 18 -0.49 14.56 -5.53
N GLY A 19 -1.80 14.81 -5.56
CA GLY A 19 -2.77 13.95 -6.24
C GLY A 19 -3.17 12.69 -5.46
N LEU A 20 -2.70 12.56 -4.21
CA LEU A 20 -3.14 11.53 -3.26
C LEU A 20 -4.22 12.09 -2.35
N THR A 21 -5.21 11.28 -2.04
CA THR A 21 -6.33 11.65 -1.16
C THR A 21 -6.53 10.60 -0.09
N LEU A 22 -6.77 11.06 1.14
CA LEU A 22 -7.31 10.21 2.21
C LEU A 22 -8.70 9.68 1.83
N PRO A 23 -9.21 8.66 2.54
CA PRO A 23 -10.56 8.16 2.27
C PRO A 23 -11.61 9.24 2.46
N ASP A 24 -12.73 9.10 1.75
CA ASP A 24 -13.90 9.91 1.98
C ASP A 24 -14.35 9.75 3.45
N PRO A 25 -14.48 10.85 4.22
CA PRO A 25 -14.72 10.77 5.65
C PRO A 25 -16.12 10.24 6.02
N ASN A 26 -17.06 10.22 5.07
CA ASN A 26 -18.42 9.73 5.31
C ASN A 26 -18.56 8.23 5.04
N SER A 27 -17.87 7.74 4.00
CA SER A 27 -17.96 6.35 3.53
C SER A 27 -16.77 5.48 3.92
N GLY A 28 -15.63 6.10 4.25
CA GLY A 28 -14.37 5.40 4.55
C GLY A 28 -13.68 4.81 3.32
N TYR A 29 -14.17 5.09 2.11
CA TYR A 29 -13.61 4.55 0.87
C TYR A 29 -12.52 5.46 0.31
N ALA A 30 -11.46 4.83 -0.17
CA ALA A 30 -10.46 5.44 -1.03
C ALA A 30 -10.53 4.80 -2.41
N TYR A 31 -10.16 5.56 -3.44
CA TYR A 31 -10.17 5.07 -4.82
C TYR A 31 -8.75 5.09 -5.38
N PRO A 32 -8.40 4.11 -6.23
CA PRO A 32 -7.18 4.17 -7.03
C PRO A 32 -7.13 5.44 -7.88
N THR A 33 -5.97 6.11 -7.91
CA THR A 33 -5.75 7.30 -8.76
C THR A 33 -4.54 7.09 -9.66
N GLN A 34 -4.47 7.86 -10.75
CA GLN A 34 -3.31 7.83 -11.64
C GLN A 34 -2.00 8.18 -10.92
N ALA A 35 -2.06 9.06 -9.91
CA ALA A 35 -0.88 9.43 -9.12
C ALA A 35 -0.36 8.24 -8.29
N VAL A 36 -1.25 7.46 -7.68
CA VAL A 36 -0.89 6.20 -7.00
C VAL A 36 -0.28 5.20 -7.97
N ALA A 37 -0.89 5.05 -9.15
CA ALA A 37 -0.43 4.08 -10.15
C ALA A 37 0.98 4.40 -10.65
N THR A 38 1.27 5.69 -10.85
CA THR A 38 2.61 6.15 -11.22
C THR A 38 3.64 5.88 -10.13
N LEU A 39 3.30 6.04 -8.85
CA LEU A 39 4.21 5.75 -7.73
C LEU A 39 4.48 4.25 -7.55
N LEU A 40 3.48 3.41 -7.88
CA LEU A 40 3.60 1.95 -7.83
C LEU A 40 4.04 1.33 -9.17
N GLU A 41 4.39 2.17 -10.15
CA GLU A 41 4.83 1.78 -11.50
C GLU A 41 3.88 0.79 -12.21
N CYS A 42 2.58 0.94 -11.97
CA CYS A 42 1.55 0.07 -12.53
C CYS A 42 0.47 0.86 -13.28
N ARG A 43 -0.52 0.13 -13.83
CA ARG A 43 -1.73 0.73 -14.40
C ARG A 43 -2.79 0.88 -13.31
N VAL A 44 -3.68 1.87 -13.45
CA VAL A 44 -4.72 2.15 -12.46
C VAL A 44 -5.63 0.94 -12.24
N GLU A 45 -5.88 0.15 -13.29
CA GLU A 45 -6.71 -1.06 -13.24
C GLU A 45 -6.04 -2.22 -12.48
N ALA A 46 -4.73 -2.14 -12.27
CA ALA A 46 -3.96 -3.10 -11.48
C ALA A 46 -3.70 -2.61 -10.05
N LEU A 47 -4.26 -1.46 -9.65
CA LEU A 47 -4.19 -0.99 -8.27
C LEU A 47 -5.30 -1.61 -7.44
N ASP A 48 -4.95 -1.98 -6.23
CA ASP A 48 -5.90 -2.39 -5.21
C ASP A 48 -5.78 -1.51 -3.96
N VAL A 49 -6.89 -1.38 -3.24
CA VAL A 49 -6.95 -0.72 -1.93
C VAL A 49 -6.99 -1.81 -0.88
N LEU A 50 -5.81 -2.12 -0.33
CA LEU A 50 -5.68 -3.18 0.66
C LEU A 50 -6.39 -2.83 1.97
N ALA A 51 -6.27 -1.59 2.42
CA ALA A 51 -6.88 -1.13 3.66
C ALA A 51 -7.11 0.39 3.68
N THR A 52 -8.14 0.82 4.41
CA THR A 52 -8.43 2.23 4.68
C THR A 52 -8.77 2.45 6.14
N GLY A 53 -8.47 3.66 6.63
CA GLY A 53 -8.93 4.16 7.91
C GLY A 53 -9.13 5.67 7.84
N LEU A 54 -9.74 6.28 8.87
CA LEU A 54 -10.04 7.72 8.88
C LEU A 54 -8.81 8.63 8.64
N ALA A 55 -7.61 8.11 8.90
CA ALA A 55 -6.36 8.83 8.74
C ALA A 55 -5.35 8.09 7.85
N TYR A 56 -5.74 7.02 7.14
CA TYR A 56 -4.79 6.32 6.26
C TYR A 56 -5.41 5.61 5.06
N VAL A 57 -4.59 5.37 4.04
CA VAL A 57 -4.86 4.45 2.94
C VAL A 57 -3.63 3.60 2.67
N VAL A 58 -3.86 2.33 2.34
CA VAL A 58 -2.84 1.41 1.84
C VAL A 58 -3.23 0.97 0.44
N TRP A 59 -2.37 1.25 -0.54
CA TRP A 59 -2.49 0.77 -1.92
C TRP A 59 -1.42 -0.25 -2.25
N THR A 60 -1.80 -1.25 -3.03
CA THR A 60 -0.93 -2.31 -3.54
C THR A 60 -1.13 -2.48 -5.05
N VAL A 61 -0.22 -3.20 -5.69
CA VAL A 61 -0.47 -3.79 -7.00
C VAL A 61 -1.21 -5.10 -6.80
N PHE A 62 -2.36 -5.26 -7.47
CA PHE A 62 -3.19 -6.45 -7.42
C PHE A 62 -2.42 -7.68 -7.94
N ASP A 63 -2.56 -8.81 -7.25
CA ASP A 63 -2.04 -10.13 -7.65
C ASP A 63 -0.52 -10.14 -7.95
N PHE A 64 0.25 -9.34 -7.21
CA PHE A 64 1.70 -9.25 -7.38
C PHE A 64 2.38 -10.38 -6.60
N GLU A 65 2.64 -11.50 -7.27
CA GLU A 65 3.26 -12.70 -6.69
C GLU A 65 4.78 -12.80 -6.93
N GLU A 66 5.33 -11.96 -7.82
CA GLU A 66 6.75 -12.03 -8.18
C GLU A 66 7.65 -11.35 -7.13
N GLY A 67 8.84 -11.91 -6.90
CA GLY A 67 9.88 -11.27 -6.08
C GLY A 67 9.80 -11.55 -4.57
N PRO A 68 10.71 -10.94 -3.78
CA PRO A 68 10.80 -11.18 -2.35
C PRO A 68 9.66 -10.49 -1.58
N ALA A 69 9.34 -11.00 -0.39
CA ALA A 69 8.40 -10.37 0.52
C ALA A 69 8.83 -8.93 0.90
N ASN A 70 7.87 -8.02 0.90
CA ASN A 70 8.01 -6.64 1.31
C ASN A 70 7.81 -6.52 2.82
N LEU A 71 8.77 -7.02 3.58
CA LEU A 71 8.71 -7.11 5.05
C LEU A 71 8.45 -5.74 5.71
N ALA A 72 8.99 -4.66 5.16
CA ALA A 72 8.78 -3.32 5.68
C ALA A 72 7.32 -2.85 5.47
N ALA A 73 6.73 -3.15 4.31
CA ALA A 73 5.31 -2.89 4.08
C ALA A 73 4.43 -3.73 5.01
N MET A 74 4.70 -5.03 5.11
CA MET A 74 3.93 -5.95 5.98
C MET A 74 3.95 -5.49 7.44
N ALA A 75 5.11 -5.05 7.94
CA ALA A 75 5.23 -4.49 9.29
C ALA A 75 4.38 -3.22 9.49
N GLU A 76 4.41 -2.29 8.54
CA GLU A 76 3.61 -1.06 8.63
C GLU A 76 2.11 -1.32 8.48
N VAL A 77 1.73 -2.17 7.52
CA VAL A 77 0.33 -2.55 7.31
C VAL A 77 -0.22 -3.29 8.52
N GLY A 78 0.55 -4.20 9.12
CA GLY A 78 0.17 -4.88 10.35
C GLY A 78 0.03 -3.92 11.52
N ARG A 79 0.92 -2.93 11.65
CA ARG A 79 0.81 -1.87 12.67
C ARG A 79 -0.46 -1.02 12.49
N LEU A 80 -0.87 -0.75 11.26
CA LEU A 80 -2.02 0.10 10.92
C LEU A 80 -3.36 -0.62 11.06
N THR A 81 -3.42 -1.85 10.58
CA THR A 81 -4.67 -2.60 10.41
C THR A 81 -4.88 -3.66 11.50
N GLY A 82 -3.82 -4.04 12.22
CA GLY A 82 -3.81 -5.20 13.10
C GLY A 82 -3.73 -6.53 12.34
N MET A 83 -3.58 -6.52 11.01
CA MET A 83 -3.40 -7.72 10.19
C MET A 83 -2.11 -8.44 10.57
N ALA A 84 -2.21 -9.74 10.83
CA ALA A 84 -1.07 -10.61 11.01
C ALA A 84 -0.69 -11.20 9.66
N PHE A 85 0.59 -11.08 9.30
CA PHE A 85 1.16 -11.77 8.16
C PHE A 85 1.93 -12.98 8.70
N GLU A 86 1.43 -14.18 8.43
CA GLU A 86 2.09 -15.41 8.88
C GLU A 86 3.27 -15.73 7.96
N PRO A 87 4.49 -15.97 8.49
CA PRO A 87 5.67 -16.22 7.67
C PRO A 87 5.60 -17.50 6.83
N GLU A 88 4.69 -18.41 7.15
CA GLU A 88 4.52 -19.69 6.46
C GLU A 88 3.40 -19.65 5.40
N ASP A 89 2.64 -18.55 5.35
CA ASP A 89 1.59 -18.34 4.36
C ASP A 89 2.08 -17.39 3.27
N GLU A 90 2.76 -17.96 2.27
CA GLU A 90 3.25 -17.22 1.11
C GLU A 90 2.13 -16.51 0.33
N THR A 91 0.86 -16.92 0.48
CA THR A 91 -0.29 -16.30 -0.17
C THR A 91 -0.79 -15.05 0.56
N ALA A 92 -0.41 -14.89 1.82
CA ALA A 92 -0.68 -13.68 2.59
C ALA A 92 0.41 -12.61 2.43
N GLU A 93 1.56 -12.94 1.84
CA GLU A 93 2.70 -12.03 1.76
C GLU A 93 2.49 -10.90 0.74
N LEU A 94 2.80 -9.66 1.16
CA LEU A 94 2.89 -8.55 0.22
C LEU A 94 4.26 -8.61 -0.47
N ARG A 95 4.32 -9.05 -1.73
CA ARG A 95 5.59 -9.15 -2.49
C ARG A 95 5.87 -7.95 -3.40
N GLY A 96 4.86 -7.14 -3.68
CA GLY A 96 4.97 -5.96 -4.55
C GLY A 96 5.25 -4.64 -3.83
N PRO A 97 5.36 -3.55 -4.61
CA PRO A 97 5.33 -2.19 -4.09
C PRO A 97 4.05 -1.91 -3.29
N VAL A 98 4.20 -1.19 -2.17
CA VAL A 98 3.07 -0.76 -1.32
C VAL A 98 3.20 0.72 -1.03
N LEU A 99 2.12 1.47 -1.22
CA LEU A 99 2.06 2.90 -0.88
C LEU A 99 1.14 3.09 0.31
N VAL A 100 1.65 3.75 1.35
CA VAL A 100 0.88 4.12 2.53
C VAL A 100 0.77 5.64 2.60
N LEU A 101 -0.44 6.16 2.75
CA LEU A 101 -0.71 7.56 3.04
C LEU A 101 -1.27 7.69 4.46
N HIS A 102 -0.69 8.60 5.26
CA HIS A 102 -1.18 9.09 6.55
C HIS A 102 -1.54 10.58 6.46
#